data_AF-A0A392MQW7-F1
#
_entry.id   AF-A0A392MQW7-F1
#
_cell.length_a   1.000
_cell.length_b   1.000
_cell.length_c   1.000
_cell.angle_alpha   90.00
_cell.angle_beta   90.00
_cell.angle_gamma   90.00
#
_symmetry.space_group_name_H-M   'P 1'
#
loop_
_entity.id
_entity.type
_entity.pdbx_description
1 polymer ?
#
loop_
_entity_poly.entity_id
_entity_poly.type
_entity_poly.pdbx_seq_one_letter_code
_entity_poly.pdbx_strand_id
1 'polypeptide(L)'
;MQYRVTRLPKYMILHMRRFTKNNFFVEKNPTLVNFPVKNLELKDYIPLPTPKENQKLRSKYDLIANIVHDGKPGEGSYRAFVQRKSEELWYEMQDLHVSETLPHLVALSETYMQIYEQQQ
;
A
#
# COMPACT_ATOMS: atom_id res chain seq x y z
N MET A 1 19.56 -14.75 2.05
CA MET A 1 18.30 -15.42 1.64
C MET A 1 17.63 -14.56 0.60
N GLN A 2 17.20 -15.15 -0.52
CA GLN A 2 16.49 -14.45 -1.59
C GLN A 2 15.03 -14.90 -1.60
N TYR A 3 14.11 -13.94 -1.69
CA TYR A 3 12.68 -14.22 -1.79
C TYR A 3 12.22 -14.05 -3.24
N ARG A 4 11.24 -14.85 -3.66
CA ARG A 4 10.60 -14.73 -4.98
C ARG A 4 9.09 -14.92 -4.86
N VAL A 5 8.34 -14.12 -5.60
CA VAL A 5 6.90 -14.25 -5.71
C VAL A 5 6.56 -15.45 -6.60
N THR A 6 5.80 -16.40 -6.08
CA THR A 6 5.38 -17.63 -6.81
C THR A 6 3.97 -17.53 -7.37
N ARG A 7 3.15 -16.62 -6.83
CA ARG A 7 1.77 -16.39 -7.25
C ARG A 7 1.37 -14.95 -6.94
N LEU A 8 0.60 -14.36 -7.84
CA LEU A 8 -0.01 -13.04 -7.66
C LEU A 8 -1.41 -13.17 -7.05
N PRO A 9 -1.70 -12.55 -5.89
CA PRO A 9 -3.00 -12.61 -5.25
C PRO A 9 -3.96 -11.59 -5.86
N LYS A 10 -5.28 -11.82 -5.75
CA LYS A 10 -6.30 -10.84 -6.17
C LYS A 10 -6.22 -9.54 -5.37
N TYR A 11 -5.93 -9.65 -4.07
CA TYR A 11 -5.66 -8.53 -3.17
C TYR A 11 -4.27 -8.71 -2.58
N MET A 12 -3.41 -7.70 -2.76
CA MET A 12 -2.05 -7.69 -2.27
C MET A 12 -1.92 -6.68 -1.14
N ILE A 13 -1.31 -7.10 -0.04
CA ILE A 13 -0.99 -6.22 1.09
C ILE A 13 0.52 -5.99 1.09
N LEU A 14 0.94 -4.72 1.05
CA LEU A 14 2.33 -4.32 1.23
C LEU A 14 2.45 -3.64 2.59
N HIS A 15 3.34 -4.15 3.43
CA HIS A 15 3.61 -3.59 4.76
C HIS A 15 5.00 -2.96 4.77
N MET A 16 5.04 -1.67 5.09
CA MET A 16 6.28 -0.92 5.21
C MET A 16 6.79 -1.10 6.63
N ARG A 17 7.97 -1.73 6.76
CA ARG A 17 8.64 -1.89 8.04
C ARG A 17 9.17 -0.54 8.54
N ARG A 18 8.29 0.27 9.13
CA ARG A 18 8.63 1.60 9.66
C ARG A 18 9.20 1.54 11.07
N PHE A 19 8.73 0.63 11.91
CA PHE A 19 9.17 0.55 13.31
C PHE A 19 10.31 -0.44 13.47
N THR A 20 11.42 0.03 14.00
CA THR A 20 12.57 -0.80 14.36
C THR A 20 12.95 -0.52 15.80
N LYS A 21 13.06 -1.58 16.61
CA LYS A 21 13.52 -1.47 17.99
C LYS A 21 15.04 -1.53 18.00
N ASN A 22 15.68 -0.50 18.54
CA ASN A 22 17.09 -0.52 18.90
C ASN A 22 17.23 -0.93 20.40
N ASN A 23 18.44 -0.95 20.94
CA ASN A 23 18.67 -1.37 22.33
C ASN A 23 17.99 -0.48 23.39
N PHE A 24 17.58 0.74 23.04
CA PHE A 24 17.14 1.78 23.97
C PHE A 24 15.71 2.29 23.71
N PHE A 25 15.29 2.40 22.45
CA PHE A 25 14.00 2.94 22.02
C PHE A 25 13.53 2.33 20.70
N VAL A 26 12.27 2.57 20.37
CA VAL A 26 11.70 2.24 19.06
C VAL A 26 11.83 3.47 18.16
N GLU A 27 12.37 3.27 16.97
CA GLU A 27 12.49 4.31 15.94
C GLU A 27 11.45 4.11 14.84
N LYS A 28 10.83 5.21 14.38
CA LYS A 28 9.99 5.23 13.18
C LYS A 28 10.84 5.73 12.01
N ASN A 29 10.90 4.96 10.94
CA ASN A 29 11.47 5.38 9.67
C ASN A 29 10.51 6.38 8.97
N PRO A 30 10.92 7.65 8.76
CA PRO A 30 10.08 8.69 8.15
C PRO A 30 10.18 8.73 6.61
N THR A 31 10.89 7.79 5.96
CA THR A 31 11.06 7.79 4.51
C THR A 31 9.71 7.76 3.80
N LEU A 32 9.47 8.75 2.93
CA LEU A 32 8.35 8.76 2.02
C LEU A 32 8.62 7.76 0.90
N VAL A 33 7.67 6.84 0.71
CA VAL A 33 7.71 5.86 -0.38
C VAL A 33 6.91 6.46 -1.52
N ASN A 34 7.51 6.58 -2.70
CA ASN A 34 6.76 6.96 -3.89
C ASN A 34 6.10 5.71 -4.50
N PHE A 35 4.79 5.77 -4.72
CA PHE A 35 4.03 4.66 -5.29
C PHE A 35 2.90 5.14 -6.19
N PRO A 36 2.56 4.41 -7.26
CA PRO A 36 1.40 4.71 -8.08
C PRO A 36 0.10 4.30 -7.37
N VAL A 37 -0.92 5.16 -7.46
CA VAL A 37 -2.28 4.89 -6.96
C VAL A 37 -3.05 4.00 -7.95
N LYS A 38 -2.84 4.18 -9.26
CA LYS A 38 -3.42 3.34 -10.31
C LYS A 38 -2.31 2.75 -11.19
N ASN A 39 -2.57 1.59 -11.79
CA ASN A 39 -1.70 0.92 -12.76
C ASN A 39 -0.31 0.54 -12.22
N LEU A 40 -0.21 0.09 -10.97
CA LEU A 40 1.02 -0.53 -10.47
C LEU A 40 1.29 -1.82 -11.25
N GLU A 41 2.36 -1.86 -12.02
CA GLU A 41 2.74 -2.99 -12.85
C GLU A 41 3.89 -3.77 -12.19
N LEU A 42 3.58 -4.92 -11.58
CA LEU A 42 4.56 -5.65 -10.75
C LEU A 42 5.69 -6.29 -11.57
N LYS A 43 5.45 -6.60 -12.85
CA LYS A 43 6.48 -7.20 -13.71
C LYS A 43 7.67 -6.26 -13.94
N ASP A 44 7.49 -4.95 -13.73
CA ASP A 44 8.52 -3.94 -13.90
C ASP A 44 9.48 -3.89 -12.69
N TYR A 45 9.06 -4.44 -11.54
CA TYR A 45 9.82 -4.39 -10.29
C TYR A 45 10.35 -5.75 -9.85
N ILE A 46 9.66 -6.85 -10.19
CA ILE A 46 10.02 -8.19 -9.73
C ILE A 46 9.89 -9.26 -10.82
N PRO A 47 10.75 -10.28 -10.83
CA PRO A 47 10.54 -11.46 -11.65
C PRO A 47 9.25 -12.17 -11.26
N LEU A 48 8.35 -12.33 -12.23
CA LEU A 48 7.08 -13.01 -12.04
C LEU A 48 7.16 -14.49 -12.44
N PRO A 49 6.31 -15.36 -11.85
CA PRO A 49 6.23 -16.75 -12.27
C PRO A 49 5.75 -16.84 -13.72
N THR A 50 6.34 -17.76 -14.49
CA THR A 50 5.90 -18.06 -15.86
C THR A 50 4.45 -18.55 -15.81
N PRO A 51 3.52 -17.91 -16.53
CA PRO A 51 2.16 -18.41 -16.60
C PRO A 51 2.13 -19.80 -17.21
N LYS A 52 1.19 -20.64 -16.76
CA LYS A 52 0.89 -21.91 -17.44
C LYS A 52 0.36 -21.62 -18.85
N GLU A 53 0.54 -22.54 -19.79
CA GLU A 53 -0.02 -22.44 -21.15
C GLU A 53 -1.50 -22.05 -21.08
N ASN A 54 -1.90 -21.08 -21.91
CA ASN A 54 -3.24 -20.47 -21.97
C ASN A 54 -3.69 -19.58 -20.80
N GLN A 55 -2.81 -19.18 -19.86
CA GLN A 55 -3.15 -18.18 -18.83
C GLN A 55 -2.47 -16.83 -19.07
N LYS A 56 -3.27 -15.76 -19.19
CA LYS A 56 -2.74 -14.38 -19.17
C LYS A 56 -2.39 -14.01 -17.74
N LEU A 57 -1.11 -13.76 -17.47
CA LEU A 57 -0.68 -13.28 -16.15
C LEU A 57 -1.15 -11.83 -15.96
N ARG A 58 -1.98 -11.61 -14.94
CA ARG A 58 -2.44 -10.27 -14.55
C ARG A 58 -1.49 -9.72 -13.49
N SER A 59 -0.71 -8.72 -13.84
CA SER A 59 0.31 -8.13 -12.96
C SER A 59 0.07 -6.67 -12.63
N LYS A 60 -1.06 -6.12 -13.10
CA LYS A 60 -1.49 -4.76 -12.82
C LYS A 60 -2.39 -4.69 -11.59
N TYR A 61 -2.15 -3.68 -10.76
CA TYR A 61 -2.86 -3.45 -9.52
C TYR A 61 -3.23 -1.98 -9.35
N ASP A 62 -4.37 -1.72 -8.74
CA ASP A 62 -4.81 -0.40 -8.30
C ASP A 62 -4.87 -0.37 -6.77
N LEU A 63 -4.41 0.73 -6.18
CA LEU A 63 -4.46 0.95 -4.74
C LEU A 63 -5.92 1.19 -4.35
N ILE A 64 -6.41 0.43 -3.36
CA ILE A 64 -7.79 0.57 -2.86
C ILE A 64 -7.83 1.07 -1.42
N ALA A 65 -6.74 0.89 -0.68
CA ALA A 65 -6.59 1.47 0.65
C ALA A 65 -5.13 1.70 1.00
N ASN A 66 -4.88 2.73 1.80
CA ASN A 66 -3.57 3.08 2.31
C ASN A 66 -3.68 3.54 3.76
N ILE A 67 -3.07 2.78 4.66
CA ILE A 67 -3.01 3.05 6.09
C ILE A 67 -1.73 3.82 6.36
N VAL A 68 -1.85 4.89 7.15
CA VAL A 68 -0.75 5.76 7.56
C VAL A 68 -0.69 5.76 9.08
N HIS A 69 0.52 5.83 9.61
CA HIS A 69 0.75 6.09 11.02
C HIS A 69 1.37 7.48 11.15
N ASP A 70 0.75 8.35 11.91
CA ASP A 70 1.25 9.69 12.21
C ASP A 70 1.83 9.75 13.63
N GLY A 71 2.83 10.60 13.84
CA GLY A 71 3.46 10.77 15.15
C GLY A 71 4.54 9.72 15.49
N LYS A 72 4.88 9.67 16.78
CA LYS A 72 6.00 8.88 17.34
C LYS A 72 5.59 7.42 17.62
N PRO A 73 6.54 6.48 17.64
CA PRO A 73 6.27 5.12 18.12
C PRO A 73 5.64 5.13 19.52
N GLY A 74 4.54 4.41 19.69
CA GLY A 74 3.84 4.24 20.99
C GLY A 74 2.79 5.30 21.32
N GLU A 75 2.86 6.49 20.73
CA GLU A 75 1.94 7.62 20.99
C GLU A 75 1.27 8.16 19.72
N GLY A 76 1.48 7.50 18.58
CA GLY A 76 0.95 7.91 17.29
C GLY A 76 -0.51 7.56 17.09
N SER A 77 -1.07 8.06 15.99
CA SER A 77 -2.41 7.73 15.52
C SER A 77 -2.35 7.04 14.17
N TYR A 78 -3.40 6.29 13.86
CA TYR A 78 -3.59 5.70 12.54
C TYR A 78 -4.73 6.38 11.83
N ARG A 79 -4.56 6.54 10.53
CA ARG A 79 -5.62 6.98 9.63
C ARG A 79 -5.53 6.21 8.33
N ALA A 80 -6.67 6.05 7.67
CA ALA A 80 -6.81 5.24 6.49
C ALA A 80 -7.36 6.07 5.34
N PHE A 81 -6.69 5.99 4.20
CA PHE A 81 -7.24 6.40 2.93
C PHE A 81 -7.92 5.22 2.29
N VAL A 82 -9.18 5.35 1.87
CA VAL A 82 -9.96 4.28 1.24
C VAL A 82 -10.58 4.81 -0.04
N GLN A 83 -10.43 4.06 -1.13
CA GLN A 83 -11.08 4.39 -2.39
C GLN A 83 -12.51 3.85 -2.43
N ARG A 84 -13.47 4.73 -2.68
CA ARG A 84 -14.82 4.34 -3.02
C ARG A 84 -14.93 4.08 -4.52
N LYS A 85 -14.84 2.80 -4.91
CA LYS A 85 -14.82 2.38 -6.33
C LYS A 85 -16.01 2.83 -7.16
N SER A 86 -17.19 2.97 -6.58
CA SER A 86 -18.39 3.37 -7.32
C SER A 86 -18.31 4.79 -7.88
N GLU A 87 -17.51 5.65 -7.25
CA GLU A 87 -17.40 7.09 -7.59
C GLU A 87 -15.97 7.49 -7.95
N GLU A 88 -15.03 6.55 -7.88
CA GLU A 88 -13.58 6.79 -7.97
C GLU A 88 -13.03 7.84 -6.99
N LEU A 89 -13.77 8.19 -5.95
CA LEU A 89 -13.37 9.15 -4.92
C LEU A 89 -12.55 8.49 -3.81
N TRP A 90 -11.68 9.29 -3.18
CA TRP A 90 -10.89 8.88 -2.03
C TRP A 90 -11.40 9.55 -0.77
N TYR A 91 -11.43 8.78 0.30
CA TYR A 91 -11.78 9.29 1.63
C TYR A 91 -10.65 9.04 2.59
N GLU A 92 -10.32 10.06 3.36
CA GLU A 92 -9.51 9.96 4.55
C GLU A 92 -10.42 9.67 5.75
N MET A 93 -10.05 8.67 6.54
CA MET A 93 -10.77 8.24 7.72
C MET A 93 -9.81 8.20 8.90
N GLN A 94 -10.13 8.97 9.93
CA GLN A 94 -9.43 8.94 11.21
C GLN A 94 -10.49 8.80 12.31
N ASP A 95 -10.58 7.61 12.89
CA ASP A 95 -11.60 7.24 13.87
C ASP A 95 -13.03 7.52 13.36
N LEU A 96 -13.71 8.51 13.95
CA LEU A 96 -15.07 8.92 13.58
C LEU A 96 -15.11 10.04 12.54
N HIS A 97 -13.95 10.59 12.16
CA HIS A 97 -13.85 11.66 11.17
C HIS A 97 -13.61 11.08 9.78
N VAL A 98 -14.46 11.47 8.83
CA VAL A 98 -14.37 11.05 7.43
C VAL A 98 -14.44 12.30 6.56
N SER A 99 -13.45 12.46 5.67
CA SER A 99 -13.36 13.57 4.73
C SER A 99 -12.95 13.08 3.35
N GLU A 100 -13.42 13.75 2.30
CA GLU A 100 -12.95 13.47 0.95
C GLU A 100 -11.50 13.98 0.77
N THR A 101 -10.70 13.27 0.00
CA THR A 101 -9.31 13.65 -0.30
C THR A 101 -8.96 13.40 -1.76
N LEU A 102 -7.84 13.98 -2.19
CA LEU A 102 -7.36 13.85 -3.55
C LEU A 102 -6.37 12.68 -3.68
N PRO A 103 -6.38 11.91 -4.78
CA PRO A 103 -5.47 10.77 -4.96
C PRO A 103 -3.99 11.10 -4.79
N HIS A 104 -3.55 12.31 -5.16
CA HIS A 104 -2.16 12.72 -5.01
C HIS A 104 -1.74 12.89 -3.54
N LEU A 105 -2.67 13.28 -2.65
CA LEU A 105 -2.39 13.38 -1.21
C LEU A 105 -2.22 11.99 -0.59
N VAL A 106 -2.94 11.00 -1.10
CA VAL A 106 -2.77 9.59 -0.72
C VAL A 106 -1.33 9.14 -1.02
N ALA A 107 -0.83 9.44 -2.22
CA ALA A 107 0.52 9.06 -2.67
C ALA A 107 1.66 9.73 -1.90
N LEU A 108 1.43 10.91 -1.32
CA LEU A 108 2.44 11.68 -0.57
C LEU A 108 2.52 11.30 0.92
N SER A 109 1.64 10.42 1.39
CA SER A 109 1.54 10.08 2.81
C SER A 109 2.62 9.11 3.29
N GLU A 110 2.91 9.11 4.60
CA GLU A 110 3.84 8.16 5.26
C GLU A 110 3.23 6.74 5.35
N THR A 111 2.99 6.12 4.19
CA THR A 111 2.33 4.81 4.06
C THR A 111 2.93 3.76 4.99
N TYR A 112 2.10 3.19 5.85
CA TYR A 112 2.46 2.10 6.74
C TYR A 112 2.04 0.75 6.15
N MET A 113 0.86 0.69 5.55
CA MET A 113 0.34 -0.50 4.90
C MET A 113 -0.54 -0.12 3.72
N GLN A 114 -0.38 -0.82 2.60
CA GLN A 114 -1.13 -0.61 1.38
C GLN A 114 -1.93 -1.86 1.04
N ILE A 115 -3.13 -1.66 0.50
CA ILE A 115 -3.94 -2.72 -0.07
C ILE A 115 -4.18 -2.39 -1.53
N TYR A 116 -3.76 -3.30 -2.38
CA TYR A 116 -3.88 -3.25 -3.83
C TYR A 116 -4.85 -4.32 -4.32
N GLU A 117 -5.70 -3.98 -5.29
CA GLU A 117 -6.54 -4.94 -6.02
C GLU A 117 -5.99 -5.16 -7.42
N GLN A 118 -5.93 -6.43 -7.85
CA GLN A 118 -5.55 -6.81 -9.20
C GLN A 118 -6.63 -6.36 -10.20
N GLN A 119 -6.21 -5.69 -11.28
CA GLN A 119 -7.10 -5.30 -12.36
C GLN A 119 -7.72 -6.52 -13.04
N GLN A 120 -8.99 -6.41 -13.46
CA GLN A 120 -9.70 -7.46 -14.18
C GLN A 120 -9.28 -7.57 -15.64
#